data_AF-A0A2H0IUY1-F1
#
_entry.id   AF-A0A2H0IUY1-F1
#
_cell.length_a   1.000
_cell.length_b   1.000
_cell.length_c   1.000
_cell.angle_alpha   90.00
_cell.angle_beta   90.00
_cell.angle_gamma   90.00
#
_symmetry.space_group_name_H-M   'P 1'
#
loop_
_entity.id
_entity.type
_entity.pdbx_description
1 polymer ?
#
loop_
_entity_poly.entity_id
_entity_poly.type
_entity_poly.pdbx_seq_one_letter_code
_entity_poly.pdbx_strand_id
1 'polypeptide(L)'
;MSQSQRQQLYVIPRTQGDITRFVWVAFLIFGLVTALTFVLVTQYTAWQFRFHPTLGSPAAIFGQTRIYWPWDILIWIFRYFRPDSSPDVMAVIKTAQVLLAAGAMTAIVFPVAYVFRRTRKLKDERNDLHGSAHWAVAEEIEAAGILPTLANVGGVMLGAVDIPVKNSGFNPFGKKAKTVYLRHRGPEHILVFAPTRSGKGVGIVIPTLLSWSESVLVHDIKGENWALTSGFREKVLKQRCLRFSPSEIESARFNPLSEIRLDDNLVKDVQNVSTMIVDPDGKGLQDHWAKTGFDLMTGVIIFVLVSDELEDSQRNLSTVQAILSDGGPVRELAERLAADKDTDADEKAKIAEGFRAVMEYIRDTGYEKISAGHCTDVDLVAWKTASQAAQSFLNKASNEASGVLSTALSFLSLYRDPIVAANTSASDFTIESLMQRRTSLYLVVPPSDKDRLKPLLRLVINQVVRRLTEKMEFDETGASKSRFPHKMLLLIDEFPALGKLEIFEEALAFIAGYGLKALLITQ
;
A
#
# COMPACT_ATOMS: atom_id res chain seq x y z
N MET A 1 21.64 10.61 6.97
CA MET A 1 21.33 11.21 5.65
C MET A 1 22.25 12.39 5.41
N SER A 2 23.11 12.33 4.39
CA SER A 2 23.99 13.44 3.99
C SER A 2 23.17 14.65 3.57
N GLN A 3 23.75 15.86 3.67
CA GLN A 3 23.15 17.09 3.15
C GLN A 3 22.72 16.99 1.67
N SER A 4 23.32 16.08 0.88
CA SER A 4 22.94 15.84 -0.52
C SER A 4 21.58 15.17 -0.70
N GLN A 5 21.06 14.45 0.30
CA GLN A 5 19.74 13.80 0.22
C GLN A 5 18.57 14.73 0.58
N ARG A 6 18.82 15.83 1.33
CA ARG A 6 17.75 16.79 1.70
C ARG A 6 17.33 17.73 0.56
N GLN A 7 18.13 17.87 -0.49
CA GLN A 7 17.83 18.79 -1.59
C GLN A 7 16.80 18.27 -2.62
N GLN A 8 16.35 17.03 -2.53
CA GLN A 8 15.38 16.47 -3.49
C GLN A 8 13.90 16.59 -3.08
N LEU A 9 13.59 17.05 -1.86
CA LEU A 9 12.19 17.15 -1.40
C LEU A 9 11.42 18.34 -2.01
N TYR A 10 12.12 19.35 -2.53
CA TYR A 10 11.53 20.46 -3.27
C TYR A 10 12.32 20.68 -4.57
N VAL A 11 11.97 19.93 -5.60
CA VAL A 11 12.36 20.29 -6.97
C VAL A 11 11.57 21.54 -7.32
N ILE A 12 12.18 22.72 -7.14
CA ILE A 12 11.66 23.95 -7.77
C ILE A 12 11.62 23.64 -9.26
N PRO A 13 10.45 23.69 -9.93
CA PRO A 13 10.35 23.39 -11.35
C PRO A 13 11.36 24.25 -12.08
N ARG A 14 12.29 23.62 -12.80
CA ARG A 14 13.17 24.39 -13.68
C ARG A 14 12.25 25.03 -14.71
N THR A 15 12.19 26.36 -14.71
CA THR A 15 11.49 27.10 -15.75
C THR A 15 12.05 26.61 -17.08
N GLN A 16 11.17 26.09 -17.94
CA GLN A 16 11.54 25.56 -19.24
C GLN A 16 12.44 26.58 -19.94
N GLY A 17 13.59 26.15 -20.44
CA GLY A 17 14.46 27.02 -21.21
C GLY A 17 13.66 27.56 -22.40
N ASP A 18 13.41 28.87 -22.39
CA ASP A 18 12.49 29.50 -23.32
C ASP A 18 13.02 29.38 -24.76
N ILE A 19 12.30 28.60 -25.56
CA ILE A 19 12.59 28.35 -26.99
C ILE A 19 12.35 29.64 -27.80
N THR A 20 11.54 30.56 -27.28
CA THR A 20 11.20 31.83 -27.95
C THR A 20 12.16 32.97 -27.63
N ARG A 21 13.06 32.81 -26.64
CA ARG A 21 14.08 33.82 -26.33
C ARG A 21 15.08 33.96 -27.47
N PHE A 22 15.26 35.21 -27.90
CA PHE A 22 16.24 35.62 -28.90
C PHE A 22 17.64 35.07 -28.58
N VAL A 23 18.25 34.38 -29.54
CA VAL A 23 19.52 33.66 -29.33
C VAL A 23 20.69 34.58 -29.67
N TRP A 24 21.05 35.46 -28.73
CA TRP A 24 22.17 36.42 -28.87
C TRP A 24 23.48 35.75 -29.32
N VAL A 25 23.74 34.52 -28.87
CA VAL A 25 24.92 33.76 -29.27
C VAL A 25 24.92 33.42 -30.77
N ALA A 26 23.77 33.06 -31.34
CA ALA A 26 23.65 32.76 -32.76
C ALA A 26 23.85 34.03 -33.61
N PHE A 27 23.33 35.16 -33.15
CA PHE A 27 23.55 36.47 -33.78
C PHE A 27 25.03 36.90 -33.73
N LEU A 28 25.70 36.66 -32.60
CA LEU A 28 27.12 36.94 -32.44
C LEU A 28 27.98 36.05 -33.36
N ILE A 29 27.65 34.75 -33.48
CA ILE A 29 28.31 33.84 -34.43
C ILE A 29 28.13 34.34 -35.86
N PHE A 30 26.92 34.73 -36.25
CA PHE A 30 26.64 35.30 -37.58
C PHE A 30 27.53 36.54 -37.85
N GLY A 31 27.55 37.48 -36.89
CA GLY A 31 28.35 38.71 -37.00
C GLY A 31 29.85 38.43 -37.11
N LEU A 32 30.39 37.53 -36.29
CA LEU A 32 31.82 37.17 -36.32
C LEU A 32 32.22 36.49 -37.62
N VAL A 33 31.44 35.50 -38.09
CA VAL A 33 31.75 34.79 -39.34
C VAL A 33 31.65 35.73 -40.54
N THR A 34 30.67 36.62 -40.53
CA THR A 34 30.53 37.66 -41.57
C THR A 34 31.73 38.60 -41.56
N ALA A 35 32.07 39.19 -40.41
CA ALA A 35 33.20 40.10 -40.28
C ALA A 35 34.52 39.44 -40.70
N LEU A 36 34.77 38.21 -40.25
CA LEU A 36 35.96 37.45 -40.61
C LEU A 36 36.02 37.16 -42.12
N THR A 37 34.89 36.80 -42.74
CA THR A 37 34.80 36.59 -44.19
C THR A 37 35.20 37.85 -44.94
N PHE A 38 34.62 39.00 -44.58
CA PHE A 38 34.92 40.28 -45.24
C PHE A 38 36.40 40.67 -45.07
N VAL A 39 36.98 40.48 -43.89
CA VAL A 39 38.42 40.72 -43.65
C VAL A 39 39.26 39.82 -44.55
N LEU A 40 39.03 38.50 -44.50
CA LEU A 40 39.86 37.52 -45.21
C LEU A 40 39.76 37.69 -46.72
N VAL A 41 38.56 37.88 -47.27
CA VAL A 41 38.40 38.02 -48.72
C VAL A 41 38.98 39.35 -49.22
N THR A 42 38.85 40.42 -48.44
CA THR A 42 39.48 41.71 -48.77
C THR A 42 41.00 41.59 -48.78
N GLN A 43 41.62 41.01 -47.75
CA GLN A 43 43.08 40.84 -47.74
C GLN A 43 43.56 39.86 -48.83
N TYR A 44 42.81 38.78 -49.08
CA TYR A 44 43.10 37.84 -50.17
C TYR A 44 43.10 38.55 -51.53
N THR A 45 42.08 39.36 -51.79
CA THR A 45 41.95 40.10 -53.06
C THR A 45 43.06 41.13 -53.21
N ALA A 46 43.39 41.86 -52.15
CA ALA A 46 44.50 42.81 -52.14
C ALA A 46 45.85 42.12 -52.41
N TRP A 47 46.06 40.94 -51.80
CA TRP A 47 47.27 40.13 -52.01
C TRP A 47 47.39 39.62 -53.45
N GLN A 48 46.30 39.16 -54.06
CA GLN A 48 46.28 38.74 -55.47
C GLN A 48 46.65 39.89 -56.41
N PHE A 49 46.23 41.11 -56.09
CA PHE A 49 46.63 42.32 -56.80
C PHE A 49 47.99 42.91 -56.35
N ARG A 50 48.76 42.18 -55.54
CA ARG A 50 50.06 42.62 -54.98
C ARG A 50 49.99 44.00 -54.32
N PHE A 51 48.85 44.29 -53.69
CA PHE A 51 48.54 45.55 -53.02
C PHE A 51 48.69 46.78 -53.92
N HIS A 52 48.37 46.68 -55.21
CA HIS A 52 48.57 47.75 -56.18
C HIS A 52 47.91 49.08 -55.75
N PRO A 53 48.56 50.26 -55.93
CA PRO A 53 48.04 51.55 -55.46
C PRO A 53 46.62 51.92 -55.96
N THR A 54 46.18 51.34 -57.07
CA THR A 54 44.84 51.58 -57.65
C THR A 54 43.70 51.04 -56.77
N LEU A 55 43.98 50.13 -55.84
CA LEU A 55 43.00 49.60 -54.89
C LEU A 55 42.53 50.65 -53.86
N GLY A 56 43.23 51.77 -53.74
CA GLY A 56 42.92 52.85 -52.79
C GLY A 56 43.88 52.88 -51.60
N SER A 57 43.57 53.77 -50.64
CA SER A 57 44.36 53.95 -49.42
C SER A 57 44.09 52.81 -48.42
N PRO A 58 45.11 52.08 -47.96
CA PRO A 58 44.92 51.04 -46.95
C PRO A 58 44.59 51.65 -45.58
N ALA A 59 43.89 50.88 -44.74
CA ALA A 59 43.57 51.23 -43.36
C ALA A 59 44.81 51.27 -42.46
N ALA A 60 45.77 50.38 -42.70
CA ALA A 60 47.05 50.34 -42.01
C ALA A 60 48.16 49.78 -42.91
N ILE A 61 49.40 50.19 -42.67
CA ILE A 61 50.58 49.75 -43.42
C ILE A 61 51.57 49.14 -42.44
N PHE A 62 51.92 47.86 -42.66
CA PHE A 62 52.92 47.14 -41.88
C PHE A 62 53.98 46.55 -42.82
N GLY A 63 55.12 47.24 -42.94
CA GLY A 63 56.18 46.84 -43.87
C GLY A 63 55.70 46.83 -45.33
N GLN A 64 55.80 45.69 -46.01
CA GLN A 64 55.33 45.50 -47.40
C GLN A 64 53.83 45.11 -47.49
N THR A 65 53.17 44.82 -46.37
CA THR A 65 51.77 44.38 -46.33
C THR A 65 50.86 45.58 -46.07
N ARG A 66 49.85 45.75 -46.92
CA ARG A 66 48.83 46.80 -46.79
C ARG A 66 47.52 46.18 -46.32
N ILE A 67 47.00 46.61 -45.16
CA ILE A 67 45.74 46.12 -44.60
C ILE A 67 44.62 47.02 -45.07
N TYR A 68 43.70 46.47 -45.87
CA TYR A 68 42.51 47.16 -46.37
C TYR A 68 41.29 47.01 -45.45
N TRP A 69 40.32 47.92 -45.56
CA TRP A 69 39.10 47.83 -44.77
C TRP A 69 38.24 46.64 -45.24
N PRO A 70 37.51 45.95 -44.34
CA PRO A 70 36.76 44.74 -44.70
C PRO A 70 35.72 44.94 -45.81
N TRP A 71 35.22 46.17 -46.01
CA TRP A 71 34.24 46.50 -47.04
C TRP A 71 34.85 46.92 -48.38
N ASP A 72 36.17 47.11 -48.48
CA ASP A 72 36.82 47.55 -49.73
C ASP A 72 36.60 46.54 -50.86
N ILE A 73 36.44 45.25 -50.52
CA ILE A 73 36.10 44.23 -51.51
C ILE A 73 34.79 44.52 -52.27
N LEU A 74 33.79 45.13 -51.62
CA LEU A 74 32.54 45.50 -52.29
C LEU A 74 32.79 46.60 -53.32
N ILE A 75 33.60 47.60 -52.95
CA ILE A 75 34.00 48.68 -53.84
C ILE A 75 34.77 48.12 -55.04
N TRP A 76 35.69 47.19 -54.80
CA TRP A 76 36.47 46.55 -55.86
C TRP A 76 35.63 45.67 -56.78
N ILE A 77 34.63 44.95 -56.24
CA ILE A 77 33.67 44.22 -57.06
C ILE A 77 32.93 45.19 -57.98
N PHE A 78 32.34 46.27 -57.46
CA PHE A 78 31.64 47.27 -58.30
C PHE A 78 32.55 47.97 -59.31
N ARG A 79 33.82 48.17 -58.96
CA ARG A 79 34.78 48.90 -59.78
C ARG A 79 35.40 48.06 -60.89
N TYR A 80 35.75 46.81 -60.60
CA TYR A 80 36.56 45.94 -61.47
C TYR A 80 35.79 44.77 -62.06
N PHE A 81 34.55 44.51 -61.62
CA PHE A 81 33.67 43.53 -62.28
C PHE A 81 32.93 44.19 -63.45
N ARG A 82 33.67 44.60 -64.48
CA ARG A 82 33.11 45.24 -65.68
C ARG A 82 33.57 44.52 -66.95
N PRO A 83 32.76 44.51 -68.03
CA PRO A 83 33.09 43.79 -69.27
C PRO A 83 34.39 44.26 -69.96
N ASP A 84 34.85 45.47 -69.65
CA ASP A 84 36.07 46.12 -70.16
C ASP A 84 37.34 45.79 -69.34
N SER A 85 37.21 45.06 -68.24
CA SER A 85 38.34 44.70 -67.37
C SER A 85 39.11 43.49 -67.93
N SER A 86 40.42 43.43 -67.66
CA SER A 86 41.26 42.34 -68.16
C SER A 86 40.82 40.98 -67.61
N PRO A 87 41.00 39.87 -68.36
CA PRO A 87 40.60 38.54 -67.92
C PRO A 87 41.16 38.13 -66.56
N ASP A 88 42.40 38.52 -66.26
CA ASP A 88 43.08 38.20 -65.00
C ASP A 88 42.46 38.94 -63.80
N VAL A 89 42.15 40.24 -63.96
CA VAL A 89 41.48 41.03 -62.93
C VAL A 89 40.09 40.46 -62.66
N MET A 90 39.36 40.11 -63.72
CA MET A 90 38.04 39.48 -63.62
C MET A 90 38.09 38.12 -62.92
N ALA A 91 39.13 37.31 -63.14
CA ALA A 91 39.30 36.02 -62.48
C ALA A 91 39.49 36.17 -60.96
N VAL A 92 40.31 37.14 -60.54
CA VAL A 92 40.53 37.45 -59.11
C VAL A 92 39.23 37.92 -58.45
N ILE A 93 38.49 38.85 -59.08
CA ILE A 93 37.23 39.36 -58.54
C ILE A 93 36.13 38.29 -58.50
N LYS A 94 36.03 37.42 -59.53
CA LYS A 94 35.11 36.26 -59.51
C LYS A 94 35.44 35.31 -58.36
N THR A 95 36.72 35.03 -58.14
CA THR A 95 37.15 34.18 -57.01
C THR A 95 36.76 34.82 -55.68
N ALA A 96 36.94 36.13 -55.53
CA ALA A 96 36.53 36.85 -54.34
C ALA A 96 35.00 36.84 -54.11
N GLN A 97 34.19 36.96 -55.17
CA GLN A 97 32.73 36.79 -55.10
C GLN A 97 32.33 35.39 -54.63
N VAL A 98 32.98 34.34 -55.15
CA VAL A 98 32.74 32.96 -54.71
C VAL A 98 33.12 32.77 -53.25
N LEU A 99 34.25 33.33 -52.80
CA LEU A 99 34.66 33.27 -51.39
C LEU A 99 33.70 34.03 -50.46
N LEU A 100 33.19 35.21 -50.88
CA LEU A 100 32.16 35.93 -50.15
C LEU A 100 30.85 35.13 -50.07
N ALA A 101 30.43 34.52 -51.17
CA ALA A 101 29.23 33.68 -51.19
C ALA A 101 29.39 32.44 -50.27
N ALA A 102 30.56 31.81 -50.27
CA ALA A 102 30.87 30.70 -49.37
C ALA A 102 30.86 31.13 -47.90
N GLY A 103 31.45 32.29 -47.59
CA GLY A 103 31.44 32.85 -46.23
C GLY A 103 30.06 33.32 -45.76
N ALA A 104 29.22 33.83 -46.67
CA ALA A 104 27.82 34.14 -46.36
C ALA A 104 27.02 32.87 -46.05
N MET A 105 27.25 31.78 -46.79
CA MET A 105 26.64 30.48 -46.50
C MET A 105 27.08 29.94 -45.13
N THR A 106 28.37 30.01 -44.79
CA THR A 106 28.84 29.55 -43.47
C THR A 106 28.30 30.43 -42.34
N ALA A 107 28.20 31.74 -42.56
CA ALA A 107 27.60 32.68 -41.60
C ALA A 107 26.14 32.33 -41.29
N ILE A 108 25.39 31.72 -42.21
CA ILE A 108 24.02 31.25 -41.97
C ILE A 108 24.01 29.85 -41.34
N VAL A 109 24.80 28.91 -41.86
CA VAL A 109 24.77 27.49 -41.45
C VAL A 109 25.17 27.30 -39.99
N PHE A 110 26.22 27.97 -39.50
CA PHE A 110 26.69 27.77 -38.12
C PHE A 110 25.69 28.25 -37.05
N PRO A 111 25.11 29.46 -37.14
CA PRO A 111 24.04 29.90 -36.25
C PRO A 111 22.82 28.99 -36.29
N VAL A 112 22.39 28.56 -37.48
CA VAL A 112 21.23 27.66 -37.64
C VAL A 112 21.52 26.30 -36.98
N ALA A 113 22.69 25.72 -37.22
CA ALA A 113 23.10 24.46 -36.58
C ALA A 113 23.17 24.59 -35.05
N TYR A 114 23.68 25.72 -34.53
CA TYR A 114 23.70 26.01 -33.10
C TYR A 114 22.29 26.09 -32.50
N VAL A 115 21.39 26.86 -33.13
CA VAL A 115 19.99 26.99 -32.70
C VAL A 115 19.29 25.64 -32.75
N PHE A 116 19.45 24.87 -33.84
CA PHE A 116 18.86 23.55 -33.98
C PHE A 116 19.32 22.59 -32.86
N ARG A 117 20.62 22.60 -32.53
CA ARG A 117 21.17 21.77 -31.45
C ARG A 117 20.65 22.21 -30.07
N ARG A 118 20.56 23.53 -29.83
CA ARG A 118 20.00 24.10 -28.59
C ARG A 118 18.53 23.73 -28.43
N THR A 119 17.71 23.92 -29.47
CA THR A 119 16.28 23.64 -29.43
C THR A 119 16.00 22.16 -29.22
N ARG A 120 16.80 21.26 -29.84
CA ARG A 120 16.72 19.82 -29.54
C ARG A 120 17.02 19.53 -28.08
N LYS A 121 18.09 20.11 -27.53
CA LYS A 121 18.45 19.93 -26.12
C LYS A 121 17.35 20.44 -25.17
N LEU A 122 16.73 21.58 -25.47
CA LEU A 122 15.64 22.15 -24.68
C LEU A 122 14.31 21.38 -24.80
N LYS A 123 14.07 20.75 -25.95
CA LYS A 123 12.91 19.84 -26.13
C LYS A 123 13.01 18.62 -25.21
N ASP A 124 14.23 18.18 -24.93
CA ASP A 124 14.51 17.04 -24.05
C ASP A 124 14.59 17.45 -22.55
N GLU A 125 14.55 18.75 -22.22
CA GLU A 125 14.46 19.23 -20.84
C GLU A 125 13.02 19.10 -20.32
N ARG A 126 12.84 18.31 -19.26
CA ARG A 126 11.55 18.00 -18.64
C ARG A 126 10.91 19.26 -18.05
N ASN A 127 9.64 19.52 -18.38
CA ASN A 127 8.84 20.60 -17.81
C ASN A 127 7.92 20.03 -16.73
N ASP A 128 8.35 20.13 -15.47
CA ASP A 128 7.62 19.59 -14.31
C ASP A 128 6.70 20.63 -13.63
N LEU A 129 6.31 21.70 -14.35
CA LEU A 129 5.56 22.83 -13.77
C LEU A 129 4.17 22.43 -13.22
N HIS A 130 3.58 21.34 -13.75
CA HIS A 130 2.30 20.78 -13.30
C HIS A 130 2.46 19.44 -12.56
N GLY A 131 3.68 19.13 -12.11
CA GLY A 131 4.03 17.87 -11.47
C GLY A 131 4.95 17.02 -12.35
N SER A 132 5.72 16.15 -11.71
CA SER A 132 6.69 15.26 -12.35
C SER A 132 6.11 13.89 -12.74
N ALA A 133 4.80 13.67 -12.55
CA ALA A 133 4.15 12.41 -12.85
C ALA A 133 4.12 12.15 -14.37
N HIS A 134 4.63 11.01 -14.79
CA HIS A 134 4.67 10.59 -16.19
C HIS A 134 4.68 9.05 -16.28
N TRP A 135 4.49 8.53 -17.49
CA TRP A 135 4.66 7.11 -17.74
C TRP A 135 6.12 6.72 -17.58
N ALA A 136 6.38 5.70 -16.76
CA ALA A 136 7.73 5.25 -16.45
C ALA A 136 8.48 4.82 -17.73
N VAL A 137 9.74 5.26 -17.86
CA VAL A 137 10.64 4.78 -18.90
C VAL A 137 11.33 3.47 -18.48
N ALA A 138 11.96 2.78 -19.43
CA ALA A 138 12.58 1.47 -19.17
C ALA A 138 13.62 1.52 -18.03
N GLU A 139 14.43 2.59 -17.97
CA GLU A 139 15.42 2.80 -16.92
C GLU A 139 14.77 3.00 -15.53
N GLU A 140 13.63 3.69 -15.47
CA GLU A 140 12.87 3.92 -14.24
C GLU A 140 12.20 2.63 -13.75
N ILE A 141 11.69 1.79 -14.66
CA ILE A 141 11.14 0.47 -14.34
C ILE A 141 12.24 -0.46 -13.79
N GLU A 142 13.44 -0.42 -14.38
CA GLU A 142 14.61 -1.18 -13.90
C GLU A 142 15.05 -0.68 -12.52
N ALA A 143 15.16 0.64 -12.33
CA ALA A 143 15.51 1.26 -11.05
C ALA A 143 14.47 0.99 -9.94
N ALA A 144 13.19 0.85 -10.30
CA ALA A 144 12.12 0.53 -9.35
C ALA A 144 12.22 -0.90 -8.78
N GLY A 145 13.07 -1.77 -9.34
CA GLY A 145 13.29 -3.14 -8.82
C GLY A 145 12.09 -4.08 -8.99
N ILE A 146 11.12 -3.71 -9.83
CA ILE A 146 9.88 -4.46 -10.07
C ILE A 146 9.98 -5.44 -11.26
N LEU A 147 11.07 -5.39 -12.02
CA LEU A 147 11.37 -6.37 -13.06
C LEU A 147 11.63 -7.76 -12.46
N PRO A 148 11.22 -8.85 -13.13
CA PRO A 148 11.35 -10.19 -12.57
C PRO A 148 12.84 -10.56 -12.37
N THR A 149 13.21 -10.81 -11.12
CA THR A 149 14.54 -11.25 -10.70
C THR A 149 14.40 -12.40 -9.70
N LEU A 150 15.49 -13.12 -9.39
CA LEU A 150 15.47 -14.12 -8.33
C LEU A 150 15.12 -13.52 -6.96
N ALA A 151 15.48 -12.25 -6.73
CA ALA A 151 15.22 -11.54 -5.48
C ALA A 151 13.72 -11.32 -5.24
N ASN A 152 12.93 -11.03 -6.28
CA ASN A 152 11.50 -10.74 -6.16
C ASN A 152 10.57 -11.92 -6.57
N VAL A 153 11.10 -13.14 -6.62
CA VAL A 153 10.28 -14.36 -6.72
C VAL A 153 9.29 -14.41 -5.55
N GLY A 154 8.03 -14.72 -5.85
CA GLY A 154 6.97 -14.70 -4.85
C GLY A 154 6.56 -13.31 -4.36
N GLY A 155 6.87 -12.25 -5.11
CA GLY A 155 6.30 -10.91 -4.90
C GLY A 155 4.87 -10.78 -5.44
N VAL A 156 4.17 -9.73 -5.02
CA VAL A 156 2.84 -9.38 -5.52
C VAL A 156 2.93 -8.97 -6.98
N MET A 157 2.04 -9.49 -7.82
CA MET A 157 2.00 -9.20 -9.25
C MET A 157 1.34 -7.84 -9.47
N LEU A 158 2.00 -6.92 -10.18
CA LEU A 158 1.49 -5.57 -10.43
C LEU A 158 0.88 -5.40 -11.82
N GLY A 159 1.30 -6.21 -12.78
CA GLY A 159 0.90 -6.10 -14.18
C GLY A 159 1.98 -6.64 -15.11
N ALA A 160 1.96 -6.22 -16.37
CA ALA A 160 2.95 -6.60 -17.37
C ALA A 160 3.36 -5.40 -18.22
N VAL A 161 4.61 -5.43 -18.70
CA VAL A 161 5.15 -4.43 -19.62
C VAL A 161 5.93 -5.12 -20.73
N ASP A 162 5.86 -4.56 -21.94
CA ASP A 162 6.67 -5.01 -23.07
C ASP A 162 8.03 -4.32 -23.06
N ILE A 163 9.09 -5.11 -22.85
CA ILE A 163 10.46 -4.60 -22.83
C ILE A 163 11.15 -4.95 -24.16
N PRO A 164 11.84 -3.99 -24.81
CA PRO A 164 12.62 -4.27 -26.01
C PRO A 164 13.67 -5.36 -25.76
N VAL A 165 13.73 -6.36 -26.64
CA VAL A 165 14.77 -7.39 -26.56
C VAL A 165 16.10 -6.78 -27.00
N LYS A 166 17.05 -6.64 -26.06
CA LYS A 166 18.45 -6.27 -26.36
C LYS A 166 19.01 -7.30 -27.36
N ASN A 167 19.61 -6.83 -28.46
CA ASN A 167 20.15 -7.63 -29.59
C ASN A 167 19.12 -8.22 -30.58
N SER A 168 17.95 -7.60 -30.79
CA SER A 168 16.96 -8.07 -31.78
C SER A 168 17.31 -7.83 -33.26
N GLY A 169 18.51 -7.30 -33.58
CA GLY A 169 18.89 -6.95 -34.95
C GLY A 169 18.06 -5.80 -35.53
N PHE A 170 18.39 -5.34 -36.74
CA PHE A 170 17.56 -4.38 -37.47
C PHE A 170 16.31 -5.08 -37.99
N ASN A 171 15.13 -4.71 -37.46
CA ASN A 171 13.84 -5.20 -37.96
C ASN A 171 13.02 -4.02 -38.51
N PRO A 172 12.73 -3.98 -39.82
CA PRO A 172 11.94 -2.91 -40.43
C PRO A 172 10.46 -2.90 -39.99
N PHE A 173 9.99 -3.97 -39.31
CA PHE A 173 8.63 -4.08 -38.78
C PHE A 173 8.50 -3.76 -37.28
N GLY A 174 9.55 -3.19 -36.66
CA GLY A 174 9.58 -2.80 -35.25
C GLY A 174 10.47 -3.69 -34.38
N LYS A 175 10.96 -3.16 -33.25
CA LYS A 175 11.81 -3.92 -32.30
C LYS A 175 10.99 -5.07 -31.71
N LYS A 176 11.55 -6.29 -31.69
CA LYS A 176 10.94 -7.40 -30.95
C LYS A 176 10.88 -7.01 -29.47
N ALA A 177 9.69 -7.03 -28.88
CA ALA A 177 9.48 -6.80 -27.45
C ALA A 177 9.09 -8.12 -26.78
N LYS A 178 9.49 -8.28 -25.52
CA LYS A 178 9.12 -9.40 -24.67
C LYS A 178 8.25 -8.87 -23.53
N THR A 179 7.05 -9.42 -23.39
CA THR A 179 6.20 -9.15 -22.25
C THR A 179 6.82 -9.75 -20.98
N VAL A 180 6.98 -8.93 -19.95
CA VAL A 180 7.45 -9.35 -18.64
C VAL A 180 6.45 -8.94 -17.56
N TYR A 181 6.27 -9.78 -16.56
CA TYR A 181 5.39 -9.49 -15.43
C TYR A 181 6.14 -8.75 -14.33
N LEU A 182 5.55 -7.65 -13.88
CA LEU A 182 6.07 -6.81 -12.81
C LEU A 182 5.71 -7.40 -11.46
N ARG A 183 6.68 -7.47 -10.55
CA ARG A 183 6.55 -8.09 -9.23
C ARG A 183 7.15 -7.22 -8.14
N HIS A 184 6.43 -7.07 -7.06
CA HIS A 184 6.87 -6.30 -5.91
C HIS A 184 6.93 -7.17 -4.64
N ARG A 185 8.16 -7.39 -4.14
CA ARG A 185 8.45 -8.18 -2.93
C ARG A 185 8.96 -7.32 -1.76
N GLY A 186 9.01 -5.99 -1.93
CA GLY A 186 9.46 -5.05 -0.91
C GLY A 186 8.55 -5.03 0.33
N PRO A 187 8.94 -4.31 1.40
CA PRO A 187 8.12 -4.14 2.59
C PRO A 187 6.84 -3.33 2.34
N GLU A 188 6.79 -2.53 1.29
CA GLU A 188 5.72 -1.56 1.00
C GLU A 188 4.38 -2.26 0.77
N HIS A 189 3.31 -1.74 1.36
CA HIS A 189 1.96 -2.25 1.12
C HIS A 189 1.42 -1.76 -0.23
N ILE A 190 0.46 -2.47 -0.79
CA ILE A 190 -0.10 -2.17 -2.11
C ILE A 190 -1.59 -1.88 -1.97
N LEU A 191 -2.00 -0.74 -2.52
CA LEU A 191 -3.41 -0.37 -2.69
C LEU A 191 -3.76 -0.41 -4.18
N VAL A 192 -4.77 -1.20 -4.54
CA VAL A 192 -5.26 -1.35 -5.90
C VAL A 192 -6.62 -0.67 -6.02
N PHE A 193 -6.69 0.38 -6.83
CA PHE A 193 -7.94 1.00 -7.24
C PHE A 193 -8.39 0.37 -8.57
N ALA A 194 -9.49 -0.37 -8.55
CA ALA A 194 -9.94 -1.12 -9.71
C ALA A 194 -11.47 -1.22 -9.76
N PRO A 195 -12.12 -0.57 -10.75
CA PRO A 195 -13.57 -0.64 -10.95
C PRO A 195 -14.07 -2.09 -11.11
N THR A 196 -15.38 -2.29 -10.96
CA THR A 196 -15.98 -3.60 -11.27
C THR A 196 -15.69 -4.01 -12.72
N ARG A 197 -15.44 -5.31 -12.93
CA ARG A 197 -15.13 -5.91 -14.25
C ARG A 197 -13.88 -5.35 -14.97
N SER A 198 -12.99 -4.64 -14.26
CA SER A 198 -11.70 -4.15 -14.78
C SER A 198 -10.62 -5.22 -14.98
N GLY A 199 -10.87 -6.46 -14.56
CA GLY A 199 -9.90 -7.55 -14.65
C GLY A 199 -8.95 -7.66 -13.45
N LYS A 200 -9.19 -6.96 -12.34
CA LYS A 200 -8.35 -7.06 -11.11
C LYS A 200 -8.11 -8.50 -10.63
N GLY A 201 -9.14 -9.36 -10.75
CA GLY A 201 -9.06 -10.77 -10.38
C GLY A 201 -8.01 -11.53 -11.21
N VAL A 202 -8.12 -11.45 -12.53
CA VAL A 202 -7.24 -12.16 -13.48
C VAL A 202 -5.88 -11.50 -13.66
N GLY A 203 -5.76 -10.19 -13.42
CA GLY A 203 -4.54 -9.41 -13.64
C GLY A 203 -3.62 -9.32 -12.41
N ILE A 204 -4.18 -9.30 -11.20
CA ILE A 204 -3.43 -9.05 -9.96
C ILE A 204 -3.67 -10.15 -8.93
N VAL A 205 -4.93 -10.41 -8.57
CA VAL A 205 -5.29 -11.28 -7.42
C VAL A 205 -4.88 -12.73 -7.64
N ILE A 206 -5.42 -13.39 -8.66
CA ILE A 206 -5.15 -14.80 -8.96
C ILE A 206 -3.65 -14.99 -9.27
N PRO A 207 -3.00 -14.20 -10.15
CA PRO A 207 -1.57 -14.33 -10.39
C PRO A 207 -0.72 -14.19 -9.12
N THR A 208 -1.09 -13.29 -8.20
CA THR A 208 -0.42 -13.15 -6.91
C THR A 208 -0.62 -14.40 -6.05
N LEU A 209 -1.85 -14.91 -5.93
CA LEU A 209 -2.13 -16.14 -5.18
C LEU A 209 -1.49 -17.40 -5.78
N LEU A 210 -1.15 -17.41 -7.07
CA LEU A 210 -0.43 -18.53 -7.69
C LEU A 210 1.10 -18.39 -7.61
N SER A 211 1.62 -17.19 -7.32
CA SER A 211 3.07 -16.93 -7.28
C SER A 211 3.63 -16.70 -5.87
N TRP A 212 2.84 -16.12 -4.96
CA TRP A 212 3.24 -15.86 -3.58
C TRP A 212 3.42 -17.18 -2.80
N SER A 213 4.67 -17.53 -2.51
CA SER A 213 5.05 -18.83 -1.94
C SER A 213 4.94 -18.92 -0.42
N GLU A 214 4.67 -17.81 0.27
CA GLU A 214 4.50 -17.74 1.72
C GLU A 214 3.01 -17.82 2.10
N SER A 215 2.68 -17.61 3.38
CA SER A 215 1.31 -17.64 3.88
C SER A 215 0.44 -16.53 3.30
N VAL A 216 -0.87 -16.77 3.23
CA VAL A 216 -1.87 -15.77 2.80
C VAL A 216 -3.08 -15.81 3.73
N LEU A 217 -3.62 -14.63 4.02
CA LEU A 217 -5.00 -14.45 4.48
C LEU A 217 -5.74 -13.75 3.36
N VAL A 218 -6.81 -14.36 2.85
CA VAL A 218 -7.59 -13.86 1.72
C VAL A 218 -9.02 -13.58 2.19
N HIS A 219 -9.44 -12.32 2.15
CA HIS A 219 -10.85 -11.98 2.25
C HIS A 219 -11.50 -12.16 0.87
N ASP A 220 -12.44 -13.09 0.74
CA ASP A 220 -13.00 -13.55 -0.52
C ASP A 220 -14.54 -13.51 -0.50
N ILE A 221 -15.12 -12.40 -0.98
CA ILE A 221 -16.58 -12.17 -1.01
C ILE A 221 -17.31 -13.07 -2.05
N LYS A 222 -16.58 -13.76 -2.93
CA LYS A 222 -17.20 -14.57 -3.99
C LYS A 222 -16.83 -16.04 -3.97
N GLY A 223 -15.84 -16.42 -3.16
CA GLY A 223 -15.25 -17.76 -3.19
C GLY A 223 -14.42 -18.06 -4.46
N GLU A 224 -14.30 -17.09 -5.38
CA GLU A 224 -13.59 -17.27 -6.66
C GLU A 224 -12.09 -17.50 -6.41
N ASN A 225 -11.52 -16.81 -5.41
CA ASN A 225 -10.11 -16.96 -5.08
C ASN A 225 -9.86 -18.36 -4.50
N TRP A 226 -10.70 -18.83 -3.57
CA TRP A 226 -10.62 -20.19 -3.04
C TRP A 226 -10.72 -21.22 -4.18
N ALA A 227 -11.76 -21.13 -5.02
CA ALA A 227 -12.04 -22.11 -6.07
C ALA A 227 -10.89 -22.24 -7.09
N LEU A 228 -10.27 -21.11 -7.47
CA LEU A 228 -9.27 -21.08 -8.54
C LEU A 228 -7.83 -21.33 -8.05
N THR A 229 -7.53 -21.07 -6.78
CA THR A 229 -6.13 -21.03 -6.31
C THR A 229 -5.79 -22.05 -5.23
N SER A 230 -6.74 -22.46 -4.39
CA SER A 230 -6.47 -23.35 -3.24
C SER A 230 -5.79 -24.66 -3.64
N GLY A 231 -6.30 -25.35 -4.67
CA GLY A 231 -5.74 -26.61 -5.15
C GLY A 231 -4.30 -26.49 -5.68
N PHE A 232 -3.94 -25.37 -6.31
CA PHE A 232 -2.57 -25.11 -6.74
C PHE A 232 -1.66 -24.83 -5.53
N ARG A 233 -2.13 -24.01 -4.59
CA ARG A 233 -1.36 -23.66 -3.38
C ARG A 233 -1.11 -24.89 -2.50
N GLU A 234 -2.06 -25.81 -2.42
CA GLU A 234 -1.88 -27.09 -1.73
C GLU A 234 -0.95 -28.03 -2.50
N LYS A 235 -1.25 -28.33 -3.78
CA LYS A 235 -0.55 -29.39 -4.52
C LYS A 235 0.84 -28.97 -5.00
N VAL A 236 1.02 -27.72 -5.41
CA VAL A 236 2.26 -27.20 -6.01
C VAL A 236 3.08 -26.43 -4.99
N LEU A 237 2.49 -25.48 -4.26
CA LEU A 237 3.21 -24.70 -3.25
C LEU A 237 3.37 -25.44 -1.90
N LYS A 238 2.73 -26.61 -1.75
CA LYS A 238 2.79 -27.48 -0.56
C LYS A 238 2.37 -26.75 0.72
N GLN A 239 1.32 -25.93 0.61
CA GLN A 239 0.79 -25.18 1.73
C GLN A 239 -0.46 -25.82 2.33
N ARG A 240 -0.66 -25.59 3.63
CA ARG A 240 -1.93 -25.91 4.28
C ARG A 240 -3.00 -24.93 3.78
N CYS A 241 -4.06 -25.40 3.14
CA CYS A 241 -5.16 -24.54 2.68
C CYS A 241 -6.39 -24.72 3.60
N LEU A 242 -6.91 -23.61 4.10
CA LEU A 242 -8.05 -23.55 5.02
C LEU A 242 -9.11 -22.63 4.43
N ARG A 243 -10.35 -23.10 4.35
CA ARG A 243 -11.52 -22.30 3.98
C ARG A 243 -12.35 -22.07 5.23
N PHE A 244 -12.40 -20.83 5.70
CA PHE A 244 -13.30 -20.42 6.77
C PHE A 244 -14.50 -19.69 6.14
N SER A 245 -15.65 -20.37 6.11
CA SER A 245 -16.93 -19.84 5.64
C SER A 245 -17.98 -20.04 6.73
N PRO A 246 -18.13 -19.06 7.65
CA PRO A 246 -18.85 -19.28 8.90
C PRO A 246 -20.34 -19.59 8.74
N SER A 247 -20.97 -19.23 7.62
CA SER A 247 -22.38 -19.53 7.33
C SER A 247 -22.60 -20.79 6.49
N GLU A 248 -21.55 -21.55 6.17
CA GLU A 248 -21.64 -22.80 5.40
C GLU A 248 -21.23 -24.02 6.24
N ILE A 249 -21.82 -25.19 5.96
CA ILE A 249 -21.53 -26.44 6.68
C ILE A 249 -20.09 -26.91 6.42
N GLU A 250 -19.61 -26.80 5.19
CA GLU A 250 -18.25 -27.18 4.80
C GLU A 250 -17.27 -26.03 5.04
N SER A 251 -16.94 -25.82 6.31
CA SER A 251 -16.02 -24.79 6.76
C SER A 251 -14.99 -25.36 7.74
N ALA A 252 -13.77 -24.82 7.69
CA ALA A 252 -12.89 -24.86 8.85
C ALA A 252 -13.54 -24.13 10.02
N ARG A 253 -13.14 -24.45 11.23
CA ARG A 253 -13.65 -23.83 12.45
C ARG A 253 -12.63 -22.89 13.06
N PHE A 254 -13.11 -21.77 13.59
CA PHE A 254 -12.30 -20.81 14.33
C PHE A 254 -13.12 -20.21 15.47
N ASN A 255 -12.71 -20.48 16.70
CA ASN A 255 -13.29 -19.92 17.91
C ASN A 255 -12.47 -18.69 18.34
N PRO A 256 -13.02 -17.46 18.26
CA PRO A 256 -12.31 -16.25 18.66
C PRO A 256 -11.88 -16.25 20.13
N LEU A 257 -12.59 -16.97 21.01
CA LEU A 257 -12.23 -17.05 22.43
C LEU A 257 -11.02 -17.95 22.68
N SER A 258 -10.73 -18.89 21.78
CA SER A 258 -9.57 -19.79 21.92
C SER A 258 -8.21 -19.08 21.75
N GLU A 259 -8.20 -17.87 21.19
CA GLU A 259 -6.99 -17.04 21.04
C GLU A 259 -6.73 -16.16 22.26
N ILE A 260 -7.66 -16.11 23.22
CA ILE A 260 -7.49 -15.38 24.47
C ILE A 260 -6.51 -16.14 25.36
N ARG A 261 -5.47 -15.44 25.82
CA ARG A 261 -4.50 -16.04 26.72
C ARG A 261 -5.02 -16.06 28.14
N LEU A 262 -4.87 -17.21 28.79
CA LEU A 262 -5.10 -17.38 30.23
C LEU A 262 -3.82 -17.05 31.02
N ASP A 263 -3.26 -15.87 30.76
CA ASP A 263 -2.09 -15.30 31.47
C ASP A 263 -2.40 -13.85 31.90
N ASP A 264 -1.38 -13.07 32.26
CA ASP A 264 -1.52 -11.66 32.65
C ASP A 264 -2.24 -10.77 31.60
N ASN A 265 -2.37 -11.24 30.36
CA ASN A 265 -3.09 -10.54 29.29
C ASN A 265 -4.59 -10.88 29.24
N LEU A 266 -5.11 -11.80 30.06
CA LEU A 266 -6.50 -12.28 29.99
C LEU A 266 -7.52 -11.15 29.88
N VAL A 267 -7.52 -10.22 30.83
CA VAL A 267 -8.49 -9.11 30.86
C VAL A 267 -8.31 -8.22 29.63
N LYS A 268 -7.08 -7.93 29.23
CA LYS A 268 -6.77 -7.12 28.05
C LYS A 268 -7.29 -7.79 26.77
N ASP A 269 -7.05 -9.07 26.60
CA ASP A 269 -7.45 -9.84 25.42
C ASP A 269 -8.99 -9.95 25.35
N VAL A 270 -9.67 -10.22 26.47
CA VAL A 270 -11.13 -10.21 26.55
C VAL A 270 -11.69 -8.83 26.23
N GLN A 271 -11.17 -7.75 26.82
CA GLN A 271 -11.62 -6.40 26.55
C GLN A 271 -11.47 -6.05 25.06
N ASN A 272 -10.38 -6.43 24.41
CA ASN A 272 -10.23 -6.23 22.97
C ASN A 272 -11.33 -6.93 22.17
N VAL A 273 -11.66 -8.19 22.50
CA VAL A 273 -12.75 -8.93 21.87
C VAL A 273 -14.11 -8.29 22.16
N SER A 274 -14.37 -7.91 23.40
CA SER A 274 -15.59 -7.20 23.82
C SER A 274 -15.78 -5.91 23.02
N THR A 275 -14.75 -5.06 22.90
CA THR A 275 -14.81 -3.82 22.12
C THR A 275 -15.18 -4.10 20.66
N MET A 276 -14.61 -5.14 20.05
CA MET A 276 -14.92 -5.49 18.65
C MET A 276 -16.36 -6.01 18.46
N ILE A 277 -16.92 -6.69 19.47
CA ILE A 277 -18.30 -7.16 19.45
C ILE A 277 -19.27 -6.00 19.62
N VAL A 278 -19.02 -5.10 20.59
CA VAL A 278 -19.93 -3.99 20.91
C VAL A 278 -19.76 -2.74 20.03
N ASP A 279 -18.68 -2.68 19.23
CA ASP A 279 -18.47 -1.67 18.18
C ASP A 279 -18.22 -2.33 16.81
N PRO A 280 -19.26 -2.94 16.21
CA PRO A 280 -19.12 -3.67 14.95
C PRO A 280 -18.77 -2.77 13.75
N ASP A 281 -18.93 -1.44 13.86
CA ASP A 281 -18.61 -0.49 12.78
C ASP A 281 -17.26 0.24 12.97
N GLY A 282 -16.67 0.19 14.18
CA GLY A 282 -15.42 0.90 14.49
C GLY A 282 -15.62 2.40 14.69
N LYS A 283 -16.79 2.85 15.18
CA LYS A 283 -17.10 4.26 15.42
C LYS A 283 -16.75 4.72 16.85
N GLY A 284 -16.29 3.79 17.70
CA GLY A 284 -16.05 3.97 19.11
C GLY A 284 -17.30 3.79 19.98
N LEU A 285 -17.10 3.57 21.27
CA LEU A 285 -18.15 3.42 22.29
C LEU A 285 -18.76 4.78 22.66
N GLN A 286 -19.55 5.37 21.75
CA GLN A 286 -20.16 6.70 21.95
C GLN A 286 -21.36 6.64 22.92
N ASP A 287 -22.12 5.54 22.89
CA ASP A 287 -23.34 5.40 23.67
C ASP A 287 -23.08 4.82 25.07
N HIS A 288 -23.75 5.36 26.09
CA HIS A 288 -23.70 4.83 27.47
C HIS A 288 -24.07 3.33 27.52
N TRP A 289 -24.98 2.90 26.65
CA TRP A 289 -25.39 1.50 26.51
C TRP A 289 -24.28 0.62 25.94
N ALA A 290 -23.45 1.14 25.02
CA ALA A 290 -22.31 0.41 24.47
C ALA A 290 -21.20 0.23 25.51
N LYS A 291 -20.95 1.25 26.34
CA LYS A 291 -20.00 1.14 27.48
C LYS A 291 -20.47 0.15 28.53
N THR A 292 -21.75 0.16 28.83
CA THR A 292 -22.31 -0.73 29.85
C THR A 292 -22.43 -2.17 29.33
N GLY A 293 -22.77 -2.35 28.04
CA GLY A 293 -22.75 -3.64 27.36
C GLY A 293 -21.34 -4.22 27.27
N PHE A 294 -20.31 -3.38 27.12
CA PHE A 294 -18.91 -3.80 27.14
C PHE A 294 -18.49 -4.42 28.47
N ASP A 295 -18.86 -3.81 29.61
CA ASP A 295 -18.54 -4.35 30.93
C ASP A 295 -19.23 -5.70 31.17
N LEU A 296 -20.52 -5.79 30.83
CA LEU A 296 -21.28 -7.03 30.91
C LEU A 296 -20.68 -8.13 30.04
N MET A 297 -20.37 -7.82 28.77
CA MET A 297 -19.74 -8.74 27.82
C MET A 297 -18.41 -9.26 28.35
N THR A 298 -17.57 -8.36 28.88
CA THR A 298 -16.26 -8.70 29.45
C THR A 298 -16.39 -9.66 30.62
N GLY A 299 -17.31 -9.39 31.54
CA GLY A 299 -17.56 -10.25 32.70
C GLY A 299 -18.03 -11.65 32.30
N VAL A 300 -18.98 -11.75 31.37
CA VAL A 300 -19.53 -13.04 30.93
C VAL A 300 -18.53 -13.83 30.09
N ILE A 301 -17.75 -13.19 29.22
CA ILE A 301 -16.68 -13.88 28.47
C ILE A 301 -15.64 -14.45 29.45
N ILE A 302 -15.20 -13.67 30.45
CA ILE A 302 -14.27 -14.17 31.47
C ILE A 302 -14.88 -15.36 32.20
N PHE A 303 -16.12 -15.26 32.67
CA PHE A 303 -16.82 -16.36 33.31
C PHE A 303 -16.85 -17.62 32.43
N VAL A 304 -17.17 -17.47 31.14
CA VAL A 304 -17.17 -18.59 30.18
C VAL A 304 -15.79 -19.24 30.06
N LEU A 305 -14.72 -18.46 30.11
CA LEU A 305 -13.35 -18.97 29.97
C LEU A 305 -12.84 -19.69 31.24
N VAL A 306 -13.24 -19.24 32.43
CA VAL A 306 -12.65 -19.71 33.71
C VAL A 306 -13.58 -20.56 34.57
N SER A 307 -14.86 -20.69 34.22
CA SER A 307 -15.80 -21.51 34.98
C SER A 307 -15.45 -22.99 34.89
N ASP A 308 -15.47 -23.67 36.05
CA ASP A 308 -15.30 -25.12 36.16
C ASP A 308 -16.56 -25.90 35.74
N GLU A 309 -17.72 -25.23 35.74
CA GLU A 309 -19.00 -25.85 35.35
C GLU A 309 -19.17 -25.95 33.82
N LEU A 310 -18.26 -25.33 33.06
CA LEU A 310 -18.30 -25.31 31.61
C LEU A 310 -17.18 -26.19 31.04
N GLU A 311 -17.57 -27.12 30.18
CA GLU A 311 -16.63 -27.92 29.40
C GLU A 311 -15.87 -27.04 28.41
N ASP A 312 -14.66 -27.47 27.99
CA ASP A 312 -13.88 -26.75 26.99
C ASP A 312 -14.62 -26.53 25.67
N SER A 313 -15.48 -27.48 25.27
CA SER A 313 -16.36 -27.38 24.09
C SER A 313 -17.37 -26.22 24.19
N GLN A 314 -17.70 -25.79 25.40
CA GLN A 314 -18.65 -24.73 25.70
C GLN A 314 -17.98 -23.35 25.81
N ARG A 315 -16.65 -23.25 25.70
CA ARG A 315 -15.92 -21.97 25.83
C ARG A 315 -15.92 -21.15 24.53
N ASN A 316 -17.10 -20.72 24.10
CA ASN A 316 -17.31 -20.07 22.80
C ASN A 316 -18.36 -18.94 22.86
N LEU A 317 -18.47 -18.14 21.79
CA LEU A 317 -19.38 -16.99 21.74
C LEU A 317 -20.87 -17.37 21.71
N SER A 318 -21.22 -18.57 21.24
CA SER A 318 -22.61 -19.05 21.35
C SER A 318 -23.01 -19.32 22.81
N THR A 319 -22.10 -19.80 23.65
CA THR A 319 -22.37 -19.96 25.09
C THR A 319 -22.50 -18.61 25.79
N VAL A 320 -21.66 -17.63 25.44
CA VAL A 320 -21.80 -16.25 25.94
C VAL A 320 -23.18 -15.69 25.58
N GLN A 321 -23.62 -15.90 24.33
CA GLN A 321 -24.93 -15.49 23.87
C GLN A 321 -26.07 -16.20 24.62
N ALA A 322 -25.95 -17.50 24.86
CA ALA A 322 -26.95 -18.28 25.60
C ALA A 322 -27.06 -17.82 27.07
N ILE A 323 -25.92 -17.63 27.75
CA ILE A 323 -25.88 -17.13 29.13
C ILE A 323 -26.58 -15.76 29.24
N LEU A 324 -26.31 -14.85 28.29
CA LEU A 324 -26.99 -13.55 28.26
C LEU A 324 -28.47 -13.66 27.89
N SER A 325 -28.88 -14.63 27.08
CA SER A 325 -30.26 -14.72 26.59
C SER A 325 -31.20 -15.32 27.61
N ASP A 326 -30.87 -16.51 28.15
CA ASP A 326 -31.75 -17.29 29.01
C ASP A 326 -31.00 -18.00 30.14
N GLY A 327 -29.71 -17.70 30.33
CA GLY A 327 -28.85 -18.34 31.31
C GLY A 327 -28.05 -19.53 30.77
N GLY A 328 -28.39 -20.05 29.59
CA GLY A 328 -27.62 -21.09 28.93
C GLY A 328 -27.31 -22.31 29.83
N PRO A 329 -26.10 -22.89 29.74
CA PRO A 329 -25.72 -24.09 30.51
C PRO A 329 -25.77 -23.93 32.03
N VAL A 330 -25.72 -22.70 32.55
CA VAL A 330 -25.65 -22.43 33.99
C VAL A 330 -27.00 -22.05 34.60
N ARG A 331 -28.06 -21.95 33.78
CA ARG A 331 -29.39 -21.51 34.21
C ARG A 331 -29.94 -22.35 35.36
N GLU A 332 -30.00 -23.68 35.17
CA GLU A 332 -30.60 -24.60 36.15
C GLU A 332 -29.85 -24.56 37.48
N LEU A 333 -28.51 -24.52 37.43
CA LEU A 333 -27.67 -24.40 38.61
C LEU A 333 -27.90 -23.07 39.34
N ALA A 334 -27.97 -21.97 38.60
CA ALA A 334 -28.21 -20.64 39.14
C ALA A 334 -29.59 -20.53 39.81
N GLU A 335 -30.64 -21.03 39.15
CA GLU A 335 -32.01 -21.04 39.69
C GLU A 335 -32.11 -21.91 40.96
N ARG A 336 -31.44 -23.07 40.99
CA ARG A 336 -31.40 -23.94 42.18
C ARG A 336 -30.71 -23.27 43.36
N LEU A 337 -29.53 -22.69 43.15
CA LEU A 337 -28.77 -22.02 44.21
C LEU A 337 -29.44 -20.74 44.71
N ALA A 338 -30.22 -20.07 43.86
CA ALA A 338 -31.06 -18.97 44.28
C ALA A 338 -32.23 -19.45 45.17
N ALA A 339 -32.84 -20.60 44.84
CA ALA A 339 -33.91 -21.19 45.64
C ALA A 339 -33.46 -21.65 47.03
N ASP A 340 -32.21 -22.13 47.16
CA ASP A 340 -31.65 -22.61 48.43
C ASP A 340 -31.29 -21.48 49.41
N LYS A 341 -31.26 -20.21 48.95
CA LYS A 341 -30.82 -19.05 49.74
C LYS A 341 -31.91 -18.36 50.56
N ASP A 342 -33.19 -18.75 50.43
CA ASP A 342 -34.27 -18.03 51.15
C ASP A 342 -35.33 -18.90 51.84
N THR A 343 -35.73 -18.41 53.02
CA THR A 343 -36.51 -19.07 54.08
C THR A 343 -37.90 -18.46 54.26
N ASP A 344 -38.37 -17.55 53.40
CA ASP A 344 -39.72 -16.97 53.55
C ASP A 344 -40.47 -16.77 52.23
N ALA A 345 -41.76 -17.11 52.25
CA ALA A 345 -42.53 -17.49 51.06
C ALA A 345 -43.23 -16.34 50.31
N ASP A 346 -43.11 -15.08 50.76
CA ASP A 346 -43.96 -13.97 50.29
C ASP A 346 -43.28 -12.94 49.35
N GLU A 347 -41.96 -13.04 49.13
CA GLU A 347 -41.28 -12.33 48.01
C GLU A 347 -41.33 -13.11 46.68
N LYS A 348 -42.07 -14.23 46.66
CA LYS A 348 -42.28 -15.14 45.51
C LYS A 348 -42.86 -14.50 44.25
N ALA A 349 -43.37 -13.27 44.30
CA ALA A 349 -43.93 -12.60 43.12
C ALA A 349 -42.93 -11.66 42.41
N LYS A 350 -41.72 -11.44 42.95
CA LYS A 350 -40.76 -10.43 42.44
C LYS A 350 -39.33 -10.95 42.23
N ILE A 351 -39.09 -12.25 42.24
CA ILE A 351 -37.89 -12.80 41.58
C ILE A 351 -38.11 -12.63 40.07
N ALA A 352 -37.84 -11.42 39.60
CA ALA A 352 -37.83 -11.09 38.20
C ALA A 352 -36.62 -11.78 37.55
N GLU A 353 -36.96 -12.70 36.64
CA GLU A 353 -36.18 -13.19 35.50
C GLU A 353 -34.96 -14.07 35.80
N GLY A 354 -34.94 -15.30 35.28
CA GLY A 354 -33.84 -16.27 35.42
C GLY A 354 -32.45 -15.71 35.07
N PHE A 355 -32.37 -14.62 34.30
CA PHE A 355 -31.10 -13.91 34.06
C PHE A 355 -30.52 -13.25 35.32
N ARG A 356 -31.34 -12.71 36.23
CA ARG A 356 -30.85 -12.14 37.48
C ARG A 356 -30.18 -13.20 38.35
N ALA A 357 -30.79 -14.38 38.46
CA ALA A 357 -30.23 -15.51 39.18
C ALA A 357 -28.86 -15.93 38.59
N VAL A 358 -28.73 -15.90 37.26
CA VAL A 358 -27.46 -16.17 36.57
C VAL A 358 -26.38 -15.14 36.93
N MET A 359 -26.72 -13.85 36.98
CA MET A 359 -25.76 -12.82 37.36
C MET A 359 -25.37 -12.91 38.85
N GLU A 360 -26.31 -13.23 39.73
CA GLU A 360 -26.04 -13.50 41.16
C GLU A 360 -25.14 -14.73 41.31
N TYR A 361 -25.39 -15.78 40.53
CA TYR A 361 -24.57 -16.98 40.48
C TYR A 361 -23.13 -16.66 40.04
N ILE A 362 -22.92 -15.97 38.91
CA ILE A 362 -21.58 -15.57 38.44
C ILE A 362 -20.84 -14.77 39.53
N ARG A 363 -21.52 -13.81 40.16
CA ARG A 363 -20.93 -12.99 41.23
C ARG A 363 -20.50 -13.85 42.42
N ASP A 364 -21.42 -14.66 42.93
CA ASP A 364 -21.24 -15.41 44.17
C ASP A 364 -20.19 -16.51 43.99
N THR A 365 -20.18 -17.21 42.85
CA THR A 365 -19.13 -18.16 42.49
C THR A 365 -17.75 -17.49 42.48
N GLY A 366 -17.61 -16.31 41.88
CA GLY A 366 -16.32 -15.64 41.90
C GLY A 366 -15.89 -15.19 43.30
N TYR A 367 -16.81 -14.72 44.16
CA TYR A 367 -16.47 -14.42 45.57
C TYR A 367 -16.08 -15.66 46.38
N GLU A 368 -16.76 -16.78 46.16
CA GLU A 368 -16.40 -18.06 46.76
C GLU A 368 -14.99 -18.50 46.30
N LYS A 369 -14.70 -18.46 45.00
CA LYS A 369 -13.37 -18.78 44.47
C LYS A 369 -12.27 -17.89 45.05
N ILE A 370 -12.51 -16.58 45.12
CA ILE A 370 -11.56 -15.61 45.71
C ILE A 370 -11.33 -15.93 47.19
N SER A 371 -12.39 -16.20 47.96
CA SER A 371 -12.30 -16.43 49.41
C SER A 371 -11.72 -17.81 49.77
N ALA A 372 -11.87 -18.81 48.90
CA ALA A 372 -11.29 -20.14 49.10
C ALA A 372 -9.75 -20.14 49.12
N GLY A 373 -9.10 -19.09 48.61
CA GLY A 373 -7.65 -18.88 48.74
C GLY A 373 -6.78 -19.81 47.90
N HIS A 374 -7.36 -20.60 46.99
CA HIS A 374 -6.65 -21.53 46.10
C HIS A 374 -6.48 -21.02 44.66
N CYS A 375 -6.72 -19.73 44.40
CA CYS A 375 -6.60 -19.12 43.08
C CYS A 375 -5.15 -18.76 42.74
N THR A 376 -4.74 -18.96 41.49
CA THR A 376 -3.55 -18.27 40.96
C THR A 376 -3.82 -16.77 40.86
N ASP A 377 -2.77 -15.95 40.67
CA ASP A 377 -2.92 -14.51 40.47
C ASP A 377 -3.83 -14.19 39.28
N VAL A 378 -3.74 -14.99 38.20
CA VAL A 378 -4.58 -14.84 37.00
C VAL A 378 -6.03 -15.19 37.30
N ASP A 379 -6.28 -16.30 38.02
CA ASP A 379 -7.63 -16.70 38.43
C ASP A 379 -8.27 -15.65 39.34
N LEU A 380 -7.50 -15.08 40.27
CA LEU A 380 -7.95 -14.03 41.17
C LEU A 380 -8.42 -12.81 40.37
N VAL A 381 -7.64 -12.37 39.39
CA VAL A 381 -7.99 -11.25 38.51
C VAL A 381 -9.24 -11.59 37.69
N ALA A 382 -9.30 -12.79 37.10
CA ALA A 382 -10.44 -13.25 36.31
C ALA A 382 -11.75 -13.22 37.11
N TRP A 383 -11.78 -13.91 38.25
CA TRP A 383 -12.96 -13.97 39.11
C TRP A 383 -13.34 -12.61 39.67
N LYS A 384 -12.36 -11.76 40.02
CA LYS A 384 -12.64 -10.39 40.45
C LYS A 384 -13.31 -9.59 39.34
N THR A 385 -12.82 -9.66 38.10
CA THR A 385 -13.42 -8.94 36.97
C THR A 385 -14.82 -9.47 36.66
N ALA A 386 -15.02 -10.79 36.61
CA ALA A 386 -16.33 -11.39 36.37
C ALA A 386 -17.36 -11.02 37.46
N SER A 387 -17.00 -11.15 38.74
CA SER A 387 -17.89 -10.79 39.86
C SER A 387 -18.18 -9.30 39.92
N GLN A 388 -17.20 -8.44 39.62
CA GLN A 388 -17.42 -6.99 39.59
C GLN A 388 -18.34 -6.57 38.45
N ALA A 389 -18.18 -7.14 37.26
CA ALA A 389 -19.09 -6.90 36.13
C ALA A 389 -20.52 -7.37 36.47
N ALA A 390 -20.65 -8.55 37.09
CA ALA A 390 -21.93 -9.07 37.54
C ALA A 390 -22.59 -8.20 38.61
N GLN A 391 -21.84 -7.79 39.64
CA GLN A 391 -22.33 -6.87 40.67
C GLN A 391 -22.69 -5.49 40.10
N SER A 392 -21.90 -4.97 39.17
CA SER A 392 -22.17 -3.71 38.48
C SER A 392 -23.49 -3.76 37.71
N PHE A 393 -23.77 -4.89 37.04
CA PHE A 393 -25.05 -5.12 36.38
C PHE A 393 -26.21 -5.22 37.39
N LEU A 394 -26.06 -6.00 38.47
CA LEU A 394 -27.08 -6.19 39.51
C LEU A 394 -27.44 -4.90 40.26
N ASN A 395 -26.52 -3.94 40.32
CA ASN A 395 -26.76 -2.63 40.94
C ASN A 395 -27.64 -1.69 40.08
N LYS A 396 -27.93 -2.05 38.83
CA LYS A 396 -28.70 -1.20 37.91
C LYS A 396 -30.19 -1.26 38.19
N ALA A 397 -30.86 -0.15 37.90
CA ALA A 397 -32.32 -0.13 37.86
C ALA A 397 -32.84 -1.09 36.76
N SER A 398 -34.00 -1.70 36.96
CA SER A 398 -34.53 -2.74 36.07
C SER A 398 -34.65 -2.31 34.60
N ASN A 399 -35.08 -1.07 34.36
CA ASN A 399 -35.16 -0.48 33.02
C ASN A 399 -33.79 -0.30 32.37
N GLU A 400 -32.78 0.11 33.13
CA GLU A 400 -31.40 0.21 32.66
C GLU A 400 -30.83 -1.18 32.38
N ALA A 401 -30.98 -2.13 33.30
CA ALA A 401 -30.53 -3.52 33.14
C ALA A 401 -31.09 -4.14 31.85
N SER A 402 -32.38 -3.95 31.58
CA SER A 402 -33.05 -4.43 30.36
C SER A 402 -32.51 -3.76 29.08
N GLY A 403 -32.25 -2.44 29.12
CA GLY A 403 -31.65 -1.70 28.01
C GLY A 403 -30.22 -2.16 27.68
N VAL A 404 -29.41 -2.42 28.71
CA VAL A 404 -28.05 -2.96 28.54
C VAL A 404 -28.09 -4.36 27.94
N LEU A 405 -28.93 -5.24 28.49
CA LEU A 405 -29.00 -6.63 28.06
C LEU A 405 -29.47 -6.77 26.61
N SER A 406 -30.56 -6.06 26.25
CA SER A 406 -31.08 -6.05 24.88
C SER A 406 -30.05 -5.55 23.87
N THR A 407 -29.27 -4.52 24.24
CA THR A 407 -28.18 -4.00 23.42
C THR A 407 -27.07 -5.05 23.25
N ALA A 408 -26.61 -5.68 24.35
CA ALA A 408 -25.57 -6.72 24.30
C ALA A 408 -25.98 -7.93 23.45
N LEU A 409 -27.24 -8.39 23.58
CA LEU A 409 -27.79 -9.49 22.79
C LEU A 409 -27.86 -9.16 21.29
N SER A 410 -28.12 -7.89 20.93
CA SER A 410 -28.16 -7.49 19.52
C SER A 410 -26.82 -7.73 18.80
N PHE A 411 -25.70 -7.50 19.50
CA PHE A 411 -24.34 -7.72 18.99
C PHE A 411 -23.97 -9.21 18.87
N LEU A 412 -24.60 -10.08 19.65
CA LEU A 412 -24.38 -11.52 19.60
C LEU A 412 -25.41 -12.28 18.78
N SER A 413 -26.36 -11.58 18.15
CA SER A 413 -27.45 -12.19 17.37
C SER A 413 -26.97 -13.15 16.28
N LEU A 414 -25.78 -12.90 15.72
CA LEU A 414 -25.13 -13.77 14.74
C LEU A 414 -24.89 -15.21 15.27
N TYR A 415 -24.53 -15.36 16.54
CA TYR A 415 -24.19 -16.66 17.13
C TYR A 415 -25.41 -17.52 17.49
N ARG A 416 -26.63 -17.02 17.24
CA ARG A 416 -27.86 -17.82 17.30
C ARG A 416 -28.04 -18.72 16.09
N ASP A 417 -27.37 -18.42 14.99
CA ASP A 417 -27.37 -19.26 13.79
C ASP A 417 -26.59 -20.56 14.11
N PRO A 418 -27.21 -21.74 14.00
CA PRO A 418 -26.57 -23.00 14.39
C PRO A 418 -25.33 -23.33 13.54
N ILE A 419 -25.27 -22.88 12.29
CA ILE A 419 -24.11 -23.10 11.42
C ILE A 419 -22.94 -22.24 11.89
N VAL A 420 -23.21 -20.96 12.20
CA VAL A 420 -22.18 -20.05 12.71
C VAL A 420 -21.71 -20.49 14.10
N ALA A 421 -22.63 -20.89 14.98
CA ALA A 421 -22.30 -21.43 16.29
C ALA A 421 -21.39 -22.65 16.19
N ALA A 422 -21.72 -23.62 15.32
CA ALA A 422 -20.88 -24.78 15.09
C ALA A 422 -19.49 -24.41 14.56
N ASN A 423 -19.42 -23.50 13.58
CA ASN A 423 -18.16 -23.05 12.96
C ASN A 423 -17.29 -22.16 13.87
N THR A 424 -17.86 -21.62 14.95
CA THR A 424 -17.16 -20.78 15.93
C THR A 424 -17.03 -21.43 17.32
N SER A 425 -17.47 -22.68 17.46
CA SER A 425 -17.39 -23.44 18.72
C SER A 425 -15.98 -23.94 19.05
N ALA A 426 -15.17 -24.22 18.04
CA ALA A 426 -13.82 -24.76 18.15
C ALA A 426 -12.88 -24.15 17.12
N SER A 427 -11.58 -24.43 17.24
CA SER A 427 -10.55 -23.94 16.32
C SER A 427 -9.79 -25.10 15.67
N ASP A 428 -9.77 -25.15 14.34
CA ASP A 428 -8.93 -26.12 13.61
C ASP A 428 -7.51 -25.59 13.40
N PHE A 429 -7.27 -24.31 13.68
CA PHE A 429 -5.97 -23.65 13.59
C PHE A 429 -5.84 -22.55 14.65
N THR A 430 -4.61 -22.24 15.04
CA THR A 430 -4.31 -21.03 15.82
C THR A 430 -3.79 -19.93 14.88
N ILE A 431 -3.93 -18.68 15.27
CA ILE A 431 -3.44 -17.54 14.48
C ILE A 431 -1.93 -17.65 14.25
N GLU A 432 -1.17 -18.00 15.27
CA GLU A 432 0.29 -18.17 15.14
C GLU A 432 0.64 -19.30 14.15
N SER A 433 -0.16 -20.38 14.10
CA SER A 433 0.08 -21.48 13.17
C SER A 433 0.04 -21.05 11.70
N LEU A 434 -0.65 -19.94 11.39
CA LEU A 434 -0.73 -19.39 10.04
C LEU A 434 0.63 -18.90 9.51
N MET A 435 1.55 -18.49 10.38
CA MET A 435 2.91 -18.05 10.02
C MET A 435 4.01 -19.01 10.49
N GLN A 436 3.72 -19.91 11.44
CA GLN A 436 4.63 -21.02 11.78
C GLN A 436 4.73 -22.07 10.66
N ARG A 437 3.65 -22.27 9.91
CA ARG A 437 3.60 -23.14 8.72
C ARG A 437 3.04 -22.33 7.57
N ARG A 438 3.54 -22.55 6.34
CA ARG A 438 2.98 -21.92 5.13
C ARG A 438 1.51 -22.30 4.98
N THR A 439 0.63 -21.34 5.25
CA THR A 439 -0.81 -21.55 5.35
C THR A 439 -1.56 -20.53 4.52
N SER A 440 -2.58 -20.99 3.79
CA SER A 440 -3.50 -20.17 3.03
C SER A 440 -4.87 -20.21 3.69
N LEU A 441 -5.22 -19.14 4.40
CA LEU A 441 -6.53 -18.98 5.02
C LEU A 441 -7.41 -18.13 4.11
N TYR A 442 -8.53 -18.68 3.67
CA TYR A 442 -9.55 -17.98 2.88
C TYR A 442 -10.76 -17.73 3.76
N LEU A 443 -11.09 -16.47 3.97
CA LEU A 443 -12.30 -16.01 4.63
C LEU A 443 -13.36 -15.84 3.53
N VAL A 444 -14.17 -16.88 3.31
CA VAL A 444 -15.14 -16.94 2.21
C VAL A 444 -16.51 -16.52 2.71
N VAL A 445 -17.06 -15.49 2.08
CA VAL A 445 -18.27 -14.81 2.56
C VAL A 445 -19.26 -14.73 1.40
N PRO A 446 -20.39 -15.46 1.44
CA PRO A 446 -21.41 -15.33 0.41
C PRO A 446 -21.91 -13.88 0.32
N PRO A 447 -22.17 -13.33 -0.89
CA PRO A 447 -22.65 -11.95 -1.03
C PRO A 447 -23.94 -11.63 -0.27
N SER A 448 -24.82 -12.62 -0.09
CA SER A 448 -26.06 -12.49 0.70
C SER A 448 -25.83 -12.26 2.19
N ASP A 449 -24.69 -12.73 2.69
CA ASP A 449 -24.38 -12.79 4.12
C ASP A 449 -23.32 -11.76 4.52
N LYS A 450 -22.83 -10.98 3.56
CA LYS A 450 -21.74 -10.01 3.72
C LYS A 450 -21.93 -9.10 4.93
N ASP A 451 -23.07 -8.42 5.02
CA ASP A 451 -23.32 -7.46 6.10
C ASP A 451 -23.53 -8.16 7.44
N ARG A 452 -24.15 -9.35 7.43
CA ARG A 452 -24.41 -10.18 8.61
C ARG A 452 -23.11 -10.74 9.22
N LEU A 453 -22.17 -11.16 8.38
CA LEU A 453 -20.88 -11.75 8.79
C LEU A 453 -19.78 -10.73 9.03
N LYS A 454 -19.96 -9.48 8.57
CA LYS A 454 -18.98 -8.40 8.72
C LYS A 454 -18.41 -8.28 10.15
N PRO A 455 -19.20 -8.31 11.25
CA PRO A 455 -18.64 -8.22 12.61
C PRO A 455 -17.66 -9.35 12.94
N LEU A 456 -18.00 -10.60 12.60
CA LEU A 456 -17.12 -11.75 12.83
C LEU A 456 -15.84 -11.66 12.00
N LEU A 457 -15.93 -11.28 10.73
CA LEU A 457 -14.75 -11.13 9.87
C LEU A 457 -13.81 -10.04 10.38
N ARG A 458 -14.37 -8.93 10.85
CA ARG A 458 -13.61 -7.85 11.49
C ARG A 458 -12.89 -8.35 12.75
N LEU A 459 -13.58 -9.12 13.60
CA LEU A 459 -12.99 -9.74 14.79
C LEU A 459 -11.80 -10.65 14.42
N VAL A 460 -11.99 -11.57 13.46
CA VAL A 460 -10.94 -12.50 13.01
C VAL A 460 -9.74 -11.74 12.45
N ILE A 461 -9.95 -10.80 11.52
CA ILE A 461 -8.88 -10.04 10.89
C ILE A 461 -8.11 -9.21 11.93
N ASN A 462 -8.82 -8.61 12.88
CA ASN A 462 -8.21 -7.80 13.93
C ASN A 462 -7.37 -8.66 14.90
N GLN A 463 -7.91 -9.80 15.34
CA GLN A 463 -7.14 -10.76 16.12
C GLN A 463 -5.89 -11.24 15.37
N VAL A 464 -6.00 -11.53 14.06
CA VAL A 464 -4.87 -11.94 13.23
C VAL A 464 -3.77 -10.87 13.24
N VAL A 465 -4.10 -9.62 12.96
CA VAL A 465 -3.11 -8.54 12.95
C VAL A 465 -2.50 -8.36 14.34
N ARG A 466 -3.32 -8.20 15.39
CA ARG A 466 -2.83 -7.96 16.76
C ARG A 466 -1.93 -9.06 17.28
N ARG A 467 -2.32 -10.32 17.07
CA ARG A 467 -1.59 -11.48 17.57
C ARG A 467 -0.29 -11.69 16.82
N LEU A 468 -0.26 -11.45 15.51
CA LEU A 468 0.95 -11.60 14.71
C LEU A 468 1.93 -10.43 14.91
N THR A 469 1.47 -9.27 15.38
CA THR A 469 2.31 -8.08 15.64
C THR A 469 2.58 -7.80 17.11
N GLU A 470 2.44 -8.78 18.00
CA GLU A 470 2.50 -8.55 19.45
C GLU A 470 3.91 -8.25 19.98
N LYS A 471 4.92 -8.97 19.49
CA LYS A 471 6.31 -8.89 19.95
C LYS A 471 7.26 -8.80 18.77
N MET A 472 8.11 -7.77 18.78
CA MET A 472 9.13 -7.57 17.76
C MET A 472 10.44 -8.22 18.19
N GLU A 473 11.05 -8.99 17.29
CA GLU A 473 12.42 -9.47 17.45
C GLU A 473 13.37 -8.61 16.62
N PHE A 474 14.64 -8.56 17.06
CA PHE A 474 15.70 -7.83 16.39
C PHE A 474 16.82 -8.80 16.03
N ASP A 475 17.38 -8.66 14.83
CA ASP A 475 18.56 -9.42 14.46
C ASP A 475 19.84 -8.85 15.08
N GLU A 476 20.99 -9.50 14.84
CA GLU A 476 22.30 -9.08 15.34
C GLU A 476 22.71 -7.66 14.90
N THR A 477 22.09 -7.15 13.82
CA THR A 477 22.32 -5.79 13.30
C THR A 477 21.38 -4.76 13.91
N GLY A 478 20.44 -5.18 14.76
CA GLY A 478 19.39 -4.35 15.34
C GLY A 478 18.22 -4.08 14.40
N ALA A 479 18.12 -4.78 13.27
CA ALA A 479 17.00 -4.63 12.34
C ALA A 479 15.81 -5.50 12.78
N SER A 480 14.60 -4.98 12.58
CA SER A 480 13.36 -5.70 12.90
C SER A 480 13.24 -6.99 12.09
N LYS A 481 12.97 -8.09 12.78
CA LYS A 481 12.79 -9.42 12.20
C LYS A 481 11.50 -10.05 12.72
N SER A 482 10.71 -10.65 11.83
CA SER A 482 9.53 -11.42 12.24
C SER A 482 9.96 -12.58 13.14
N ARG A 483 9.24 -12.77 14.25
CA ARG A 483 9.35 -13.95 15.12
C ARG A 483 8.95 -15.26 14.42
N PHE A 484 8.24 -15.16 13.30
CA PHE A 484 7.73 -16.31 12.56
C PHE A 484 8.62 -16.65 11.35
N PRO A 485 8.72 -17.95 10.99
CA PRO A 485 9.53 -18.40 9.87
C PRO A 485 8.96 -17.98 8.50
N HIS A 486 7.65 -17.79 8.39
CA HIS A 486 6.98 -17.45 7.14
C HIS A 486 6.34 -16.08 7.18
N LYS A 487 6.34 -15.40 6.03
CA LYS A 487 5.62 -14.12 5.85
C LYS A 487 4.15 -14.38 5.55
N MET A 488 3.31 -13.38 5.77
CA MET A 488 1.89 -13.46 5.41
C MET A 488 1.49 -12.28 4.52
N LEU A 489 0.81 -12.58 3.41
CA LEU A 489 0.12 -11.58 2.61
C LEU A 489 -1.34 -11.49 3.07
N LEU A 490 -1.74 -10.32 3.54
CA LEU A 490 -3.13 -9.94 3.81
C LEU A 490 -3.73 -9.42 2.50
N LEU A 491 -4.38 -10.31 1.75
CA LEU A 491 -5.09 -9.96 0.51
C LEU A 491 -6.55 -9.68 0.87
N ILE A 492 -6.89 -8.40 0.96
CA ILE A 492 -8.25 -7.98 1.29
C ILE A 492 -8.95 -7.54 0.00
N ASP A 493 -9.70 -8.46 -0.60
CA ASP A 493 -10.62 -8.07 -1.68
C ASP A 493 -11.74 -7.22 -1.09
N GLU A 494 -12.10 -6.16 -1.79
CA GLU A 494 -13.11 -5.20 -1.34
C GLU A 494 -12.86 -4.65 0.07
N PHE A 495 -11.68 -4.06 0.31
CA PHE A 495 -11.30 -3.48 1.61
C PHE A 495 -12.38 -2.54 2.22
N PRO A 496 -13.07 -1.68 1.47
CA PRO A 496 -14.14 -0.84 2.03
C PRO A 496 -15.31 -1.61 2.66
N ALA A 497 -15.55 -2.87 2.26
CA ALA A 497 -16.61 -3.71 2.82
C ALA A 497 -16.46 -3.94 4.33
N LEU A 498 -15.23 -3.93 4.83
CA LEU A 498 -14.97 -4.20 6.24
C LEU A 498 -15.30 -3.00 7.13
N GLY A 499 -15.52 -1.80 6.60
CA GLY A 499 -15.70 -0.57 7.40
C GLY A 499 -14.40 -0.09 8.06
N LYS A 500 -14.49 0.81 9.04
CA LYS A 500 -13.30 1.35 9.72
C LYS A 500 -12.65 0.27 10.58
N LEU A 501 -11.43 -0.13 10.24
CA LEU A 501 -10.60 -1.03 11.03
C LEU A 501 -9.45 -0.22 11.65
N GLU A 502 -9.62 0.26 12.87
CA GLU A 502 -8.63 1.12 13.55
C GLU A 502 -7.24 0.48 13.60
N ILE A 503 -7.17 -0.85 13.80
CA ILE A 503 -5.90 -1.56 13.78
C ILE A 503 -5.19 -1.46 12.42
N PHE A 504 -5.90 -1.40 11.28
CA PHE A 504 -5.25 -1.22 9.98
C PHE A 504 -4.76 0.22 9.79
N GLU A 505 -5.49 1.21 10.32
CA GLU A 505 -5.08 2.61 10.26
C GLU A 505 -3.72 2.84 10.95
N GLU A 506 -3.53 2.25 12.12
CA GLU A 506 -2.28 2.37 12.89
C GLU A 506 -1.22 1.36 12.44
N ALA A 507 -1.61 0.10 12.17
CA ALA A 507 -0.65 -0.98 12.01
C ALA A 507 0.01 -1.03 10.63
N LEU A 508 -0.61 -0.48 9.57
CA LEU A 508 0.01 -0.43 8.24
C LEU A 508 1.38 0.28 8.24
N ALA A 509 1.68 1.12 9.22
CA ALA A 509 2.98 1.77 9.36
C ALA A 509 4.10 0.80 9.81
N PHE A 510 3.77 -0.29 10.53
CA PHE A 510 4.78 -1.14 11.16
C PHE A 510 4.64 -2.64 10.86
N ILE A 511 3.50 -3.13 10.37
CA ILE A 511 3.26 -4.58 10.17
C ILE A 511 4.25 -5.24 9.20
N ALA A 512 4.87 -4.45 8.31
CA ALA A 512 5.94 -4.91 7.42
C ALA A 512 7.13 -5.50 8.20
N GLY A 513 7.51 -4.90 9.34
CA GLY A 513 8.59 -5.41 10.20
C GLY A 513 8.28 -6.78 10.80
N TYR A 514 7.00 -7.07 11.02
CA TYR A 514 6.51 -8.35 11.54
C TYR A 514 6.34 -9.43 10.45
N GLY A 515 6.68 -9.13 9.20
CA GLY A 515 6.55 -10.07 8.09
C GLY A 515 5.14 -10.13 7.48
N LEU A 516 4.30 -9.14 7.75
CA LEU A 516 2.99 -8.99 7.10
C LEU A 516 3.10 -8.04 5.92
N LYS A 517 2.43 -8.37 4.81
CA LYS A 517 2.28 -7.49 3.65
C LYS A 517 0.81 -7.31 3.35
N ALA A 518 0.32 -6.08 3.22
CA ALA A 518 -1.06 -5.83 2.79
C ALA A 518 -1.16 -5.62 1.28
N LEU A 519 -2.12 -6.30 0.66
CA LEU A 519 -2.65 -6.02 -0.67
C LEU A 519 -4.13 -5.68 -0.50
N LEU A 520 -4.42 -4.38 -0.50
CA LEU A 520 -5.75 -3.83 -0.28
C LEU A 520 -6.38 -3.47 -1.62
N ILE A 521 -7.62 -3.89 -1.84
CA ILE A 521 -8.32 -3.67 -3.11
C ILE A 521 -9.56 -2.84 -2.85
N THR A 522 -9.70 -1.75 -3.60
CA THR A 522 -10.86 -0.85 -3.55
C THR A 522 -11.40 -0.63 -4.96
N GLN A 523 -12.69 -0.31 -5.06
CA GLN A 523 -13.38 -0.02 -6.33
C GLN A 523 -13.41 1.47 -6.63
#